data_AF-A0A821X0D7-F1
#
_entry.id   AF-A0A821X0D7-F1
#
_cell.length_a   1.000
_cell.length_b   1.000
_cell.length_c   1.000
_cell.angle_alpha   90.00
_cell.angle_beta   90.00
_cell.angle_gamma   90.00
#
_symmetry.space_group_name_H-M   'P 1'
#
loop_
_entity.id
_entity.type
_entity.pdbx_description
1 polymer ?
#
loop_
_entity_poly.entity_id
_entity_poly.type
_entity_poly.pdbx_seq_one_letter_code
_entity_poly.pdbx_strand_id
1 'polypeptide(L)'
;MMINQKLLENSFKLFQGQHLDVICFNRYNSWYHDTGRLEVITGNVVEEATAWHREHNKPVIMTEYGADTIAGLHLMPEYVWSEEYQVALMSEHFKAFDKLRHAGFFSGEFIWNFADFKTTQIITRVGGNKKGIFTRSRQPKASAHHLRARYRALASEDGVIPPFVGNYISDVKPAQSHNEL
;
A
#
# COMPACT_ATOMS: atom_id res chain seq x y z
N MET A 1 19.83 29.81 21.46
CA MET A 1 18.44 29.28 21.50
C MET A 1 18.28 28.31 20.34
N MET A 2 18.54 27.01 20.56
CA MET A 2 18.37 25.99 19.52
C MET A 2 16.89 25.61 19.46
N ILE A 3 16.16 26.21 18.52
CA ILE A 3 14.82 25.76 18.20
C ILE A 3 14.97 24.40 17.52
N ASN A 4 14.39 23.35 18.11
CA ASN A 4 14.49 21.98 17.63
C ASN A 4 13.94 21.88 16.19
N GLN A 5 14.74 21.38 15.25
CA GLN A 5 14.37 21.31 13.83
C GLN A 5 13.07 20.54 13.60
N LYS A 6 12.79 19.51 14.40
CA LYS A 6 11.50 18.79 14.39
C LYS A 6 10.31 19.65 14.82
N LEU A 7 10.50 20.56 15.78
CA LEU A 7 9.45 21.49 16.22
C LEU A 7 9.18 22.53 15.14
N LEU A 8 10.21 23.03 14.46
CA LEU A 8 10.06 23.93 13.31
C LEU A 8 9.35 23.25 12.13
N GLU A 9 9.76 22.04 11.76
CA GLU A 9 9.11 21.26 10.71
C GLU A 9 7.64 20.98 11.04
N ASN A 10 7.32 20.64 12.29
CA ASN A 10 5.93 20.46 12.72
C ASN A 10 5.17 21.78 12.65
N SER A 11 5.71 22.88 13.19
CA SER A 11 5.04 24.20 13.14
C SER A 11 4.78 24.68 11.70
N PHE A 12 5.71 24.40 10.79
CA PHE A 12 5.58 24.77 9.38
C PHE A 12 4.52 23.94 8.66
N LYS A 13 4.47 22.62 8.90
CA LYS A 13 3.44 21.77 8.31
C LYS A 13 2.04 22.12 8.83
N LEU A 14 1.92 22.42 10.13
CA LEU A 14 0.66 22.88 10.73
C LEU A 14 0.20 24.20 10.10
N PHE A 15 1.12 25.15 9.92
CA PHE A 15 0.81 26.42 9.26
C PHE A 15 0.35 26.24 7.80
N GLN A 16 0.94 25.32 7.04
CA GLN A 16 0.50 25.08 5.67
C GLN A 16 -0.86 24.37 5.61
N GLY A 17 -1.09 23.40 6.48
CA GLY A 17 -2.32 22.61 6.52
C GLY A 17 -3.58 23.47 6.69
N GLN A 18 -3.48 24.63 7.35
CA GLN A 18 -4.62 25.55 7.51
C GLN A 18 -5.12 26.16 6.19
N HIS A 19 -4.26 26.29 5.17
CA HIS A 19 -4.57 26.93 3.90
C HIS A 19 -5.02 25.96 2.79
N LEU A 20 -5.00 24.65 3.06
CA LEU A 20 -5.41 23.62 2.11
C LEU A 20 -6.85 23.17 2.37
N ASP A 21 -7.56 22.68 1.36
CA ASP A 21 -8.91 22.11 1.57
C ASP A 21 -8.86 20.63 1.96
N VAL A 22 -7.83 19.91 1.49
CA VAL A 22 -7.60 18.49 1.72
C VAL A 22 -6.14 18.30 2.12
N ILE A 23 -5.89 17.42 3.09
CA ILE A 23 -4.53 17.09 3.52
C ILE A 23 -4.08 15.81 2.81
N CYS A 24 -3.04 15.94 2.00
CA CYS A 24 -2.40 14.82 1.33
C CYS A 24 -1.03 14.55 1.96
N PHE A 25 -0.71 13.27 2.17
CA PHE A 25 0.60 12.88 2.68
C PHE A 25 1.12 11.61 2.02
N ASN A 26 2.44 11.53 1.92
CA ASN A 26 3.19 10.44 1.31
C ASN A 26 3.97 9.71 2.41
N ARG A 27 3.79 8.41 2.56
CA ARG A 27 4.51 7.63 3.59
C ARG A 27 5.03 6.31 3.09
N TYR A 28 6.23 6.00 3.55
CA TYR A 28 7.01 4.83 3.17
C TYR A 28 7.45 4.06 4.42
N ASN A 29 6.49 3.82 5.33
CA ASN A 29 6.68 3.02 6.53
C ASN A 29 7.14 1.61 6.15
N SER A 30 8.06 1.05 6.93
CA SER A 30 8.73 -0.22 6.64
C SER A 30 9.60 -0.25 5.38
N TRP A 31 9.66 0.84 4.60
CA TRP A 31 10.54 0.94 3.43
C TRP A 31 11.75 1.83 3.69
N TYR A 32 11.54 3.14 3.80
CA TYR A 32 12.62 4.10 4.10
C TYR A 32 12.85 4.28 5.60
N HIS A 33 11.80 4.07 6.40
CA HIS A 33 11.85 4.11 7.85
C HIS A 33 11.46 2.74 8.40
N ASP A 34 12.14 2.28 9.46
CA ASP A 34 11.90 0.98 10.09
C ASP A 34 11.90 -0.17 9.09
N THR A 35 12.87 -0.16 8.16
CA THR A 35 12.94 -1.08 7.01
C THR A 35 12.75 -2.54 7.43
N GLY A 36 11.80 -3.23 6.81
CA GLY A 36 11.50 -4.65 7.11
C GLY A 36 10.56 -4.89 8.29
N ARG A 37 10.25 -3.86 9.09
CA ARG A 37 9.33 -3.97 10.23
C ARG A 37 7.90 -3.67 9.81
N LEU A 38 7.16 -4.67 9.36
CA LEU A 38 5.80 -4.48 8.82
C LEU A 38 4.81 -4.06 9.92
N GLU A 39 5.04 -4.51 11.15
CA GLU A 39 4.15 -4.32 12.30
C GLU A 39 3.94 -2.85 12.69
N VAL A 40 4.86 -1.95 12.30
CA VAL A 40 4.78 -0.51 12.64
C VAL A 40 3.86 0.26 11.70
N ILE A 41 3.59 -0.27 10.50
CA ILE A 41 2.87 0.44 9.43
C ILE A 41 1.49 0.88 9.91
N THR A 42 0.70 -0.07 10.43
CA THR A 42 -0.69 0.18 10.79
C THR A 42 -0.81 1.28 11.86
N GLY A 43 0.03 1.22 12.89
CA GLY A 43 0.05 2.22 13.96
C GLY A 43 0.44 3.61 13.45
N ASN A 44 1.57 3.71 12.77
CA ASN A 44 2.12 4.98 12.28
C ASN A 44 1.17 5.71 11.33
N VAL A 45 0.54 4.97 10.40
CA VAL A 45 -0.40 5.55 9.43
C VAL A 45 -1.65 6.08 10.12
N VAL A 46 -2.22 5.29 11.04
CA VAL A 46 -3.44 5.71 11.78
C VAL A 46 -3.15 6.92 12.66
N GLU A 47 -2.04 6.89 13.40
CA GLU A 47 -1.65 7.99 14.29
C GLU A 47 -1.47 9.29 13.52
N GLU A 48 -0.73 9.26 12.41
CA GLU A 48 -0.46 10.47 11.65
C GLU A 48 -1.71 11.03 10.96
N ALA A 49 -2.50 10.18 10.28
CA ALA A 49 -3.72 10.65 9.63
C ALA A 49 -4.72 11.22 10.64
N THR A 50 -4.84 10.60 11.81
CA THR A 50 -5.70 11.10 12.90
C THR A 50 -5.17 12.42 13.46
N ALA A 51 -3.84 12.58 13.59
CA ALA A 51 -3.24 13.83 14.03
C ALA A 51 -3.53 14.98 13.04
N TRP A 52 -3.40 14.73 11.74
CA TRP A 52 -3.76 15.69 10.69
C TRP A 52 -5.22 16.12 10.76
N HIS A 53 -6.12 15.14 10.86
CA HIS A 53 -7.55 15.42 10.94
C HIS A 53 -7.92 16.15 12.23
N ARG A 54 -7.37 15.74 13.38
CA ARG A 54 -7.62 16.39 14.67
C ARG A 54 -7.20 17.85 14.67
N GLU A 55 -6.07 18.18 14.05
CA GLU A 55 -5.56 19.54 14.02
C GLU A 55 -6.41 20.46 13.11
N HIS A 56 -6.70 20.00 11.90
CA HIS A 56 -7.25 20.88 10.87
C HIS A 56 -8.74 20.64 10.58
N ASN A 57 -9.32 19.56 11.10
CA ASN A 57 -10.68 19.10 10.81
C ASN A 57 -10.96 18.99 9.29
N LYS A 58 -10.01 18.42 8.55
CA LYS A 58 -10.05 18.31 7.08
C LYS A 58 -10.02 16.85 6.64
N PRO A 59 -10.55 16.54 5.44
CA PRO A 59 -10.36 15.24 4.81
C PRO A 59 -8.88 14.93 4.60
N VAL A 60 -8.51 13.67 4.78
CA VAL A 60 -7.13 13.20 4.65
C VAL A 60 -7.02 12.13 3.57
N ILE A 61 -6.00 12.22 2.72
CA ILE A 61 -5.71 11.27 1.63
C ILE A 61 -4.24 10.82 1.73
N MET A 62 -4.00 9.51 1.65
CA MET A 62 -2.64 9.00 1.44
C MET A 62 -2.35 8.97 -0.06
N THR A 63 -1.50 9.87 -0.55
CA THR A 63 -1.22 10.03 -1.98
C THR A 63 -0.09 9.14 -2.49
N GLU A 64 0.77 8.65 -1.60
CA GLU A 64 1.80 7.67 -1.94
C GLU A 64 2.08 6.72 -0.77
N TYR A 65 2.10 5.43 -1.06
CA TYR A 65 2.68 4.37 -0.23
C TYR A 65 3.18 3.22 -1.12
N GLY A 66 4.18 2.44 -0.67
CA GLY A 66 4.67 1.28 -1.41
C GLY A 66 6.17 0.99 -1.23
N ALA A 67 6.60 -0.21 -1.59
CA ALA A 67 7.98 -0.67 -1.53
C ALA A 67 8.53 -0.96 -2.92
N ASP A 68 9.85 -0.80 -3.11
CA ASP A 68 10.45 -1.25 -4.38
C ASP A 68 10.47 -2.78 -4.38
N THR A 69 10.21 -3.38 -5.54
CA THR A 69 10.03 -4.82 -5.70
C THR A 69 10.57 -5.29 -7.04
N ILE A 70 11.43 -6.30 -7.02
CA ILE A 70 11.94 -6.94 -8.23
C ILE A 70 10.95 -8.01 -8.67
N ALA A 71 10.39 -7.87 -9.86
CA ALA A 71 9.50 -8.88 -10.42
C ALA A 71 10.22 -10.23 -10.55
N GLY A 72 9.60 -11.30 -10.05
CA GLY A 72 10.13 -12.65 -10.00
C GLY A 72 11.07 -12.94 -8.82
N LEU A 73 11.37 -11.97 -7.94
CA LEU A 73 12.08 -12.23 -6.70
C LEU A 73 11.10 -12.71 -5.63
N HIS A 74 11.20 -13.99 -5.28
CA HIS A 74 10.38 -14.63 -4.25
C HIS A 74 11.25 -15.05 -3.07
N LEU A 75 10.87 -14.67 -1.85
CA LEU A 75 11.62 -14.97 -0.62
C LEU A 75 10.66 -15.27 0.54
N MET A 76 11.02 -16.28 1.35
CA MET A 76 10.34 -16.65 2.60
C MET A 76 11.37 -16.78 3.73
N PRO A 77 11.17 -16.16 4.91
CA PRO A 77 10.11 -15.17 5.20
C PRO A 77 10.19 -13.96 4.26
N GLU A 78 9.11 -13.18 4.18
CA GLU A 78 9.04 -12.03 3.28
C GLU A 78 10.20 -11.06 3.56
N TYR A 79 10.87 -10.62 2.49
CA TYR A 79 12.09 -9.82 2.59
C TYR A 79 12.03 -8.63 1.65
N VAL A 80 12.59 -7.50 2.08
CA VAL A 80 12.65 -6.26 1.30
C VAL A 80 13.08 -6.55 -0.14
N TRP A 81 12.36 -5.99 -1.12
CA TRP A 81 12.46 -6.26 -2.57
C TRP A 81 11.71 -7.49 -3.11
N SER A 82 11.31 -8.45 -2.29
CA SER A 82 10.53 -9.60 -2.75
C SER A 82 9.08 -9.21 -3.06
N GLU A 83 8.42 -10.01 -3.91
CA GLU A 83 7.00 -9.82 -4.21
C GLU A 83 6.12 -10.03 -2.98
N GLU A 84 6.45 -11.02 -2.13
CA GLU A 84 5.75 -11.29 -0.88
C GLU A 84 5.82 -10.09 0.07
N TYR A 85 6.97 -9.42 0.15
CA TYR A 85 7.13 -8.25 1.00
C TYR A 85 6.28 -7.06 0.51
N GLN A 86 6.16 -6.86 -0.80
CA GLN A 86 5.27 -5.84 -1.36
C GLN A 86 3.81 -6.09 -0.97
N VAL A 87 3.38 -7.35 -1.08
CA VAL A 87 2.03 -7.79 -0.71
C VAL A 87 1.79 -7.60 0.79
N ALA A 88 2.71 -8.05 1.64
CA ALA A 88 2.58 -7.94 3.09
C ALA A 88 2.56 -6.47 3.56
N LEU A 89 3.42 -5.62 2.99
CA LEU A 89 3.42 -4.19 3.24
C LEU A 89 2.11 -3.52 2.85
N MET A 90 1.55 -3.85 1.68
CA MET A 90 0.25 -3.34 1.26
C MET A 90 -0.86 -3.79 2.22
N SER A 91 -0.83 -5.06 2.63
CA SER A 91 -1.82 -5.62 3.56
C SER A 91 -1.85 -4.88 4.91
N GLU A 92 -0.70 -4.46 5.45
CA GLU A 92 -0.66 -3.61 6.65
C GLU A 92 -1.19 -2.19 6.41
N HIS A 93 -0.88 -1.59 5.26
CA HIS A 93 -1.48 -0.29 4.90
C HIS A 93 -3.01 -0.39 4.77
N PHE A 94 -3.52 -1.47 4.18
CA PHE A 94 -4.95 -1.72 4.02
C PHE A 94 -5.67 -1.78 5.38
N LYS A 95 -5.09 -2.46 6.38
CA LYS A 95 -5.62 -2.45 7.76
C LYS A 95 -5.70 -1.05 8.35
N ALA A 96 -4.70 -0.20 8.09
CA ALA A 96 -4.69 1.19 8.53
C ALA A 96 -5.81 1.99 7.85
N PHE A 97 -5.93 1.85 6.54
CA PHE A 97 -6.93 2.57 5.74
C PHE A 97 -8.35 2.19 6.13
N ASP A 98 -8.64 0.92 6.41
CA ASP A 98 -9.99 0.50 6.83
C ASP A 98 -10.36 1.09 8.19
N LYS A 99 -9.41 1.13 9.15
CA LYS A 99 -9.60 1.85 10.43
C LYS A 99 -9.92 3.33 10.22
N LEU A 100 -9.18 3.98 9.33
CA LEU A 100 -9.33 5.41 9.04
C LEU A 100 -10.62 5.72 8.26
N ARG A 101 -11.03 4.85 7.32
CA ARG A 101 -12.32 4.93 6.62
C ARG A 101 -13.48 4.85 7.60
N HIS A 102 -13.43 3.90 8.54
CA HIS A 102 -14.46 3.79 9.58
C HIS A 102 -14.51 5.00 10.52
N ALA A 103 -13.39 5.73 10.68
CA ALA A 103 -13.38 7.00 11.40
C ALA A 103 -14.02 8.17 10.61
N GLY A 104 -14.31 8.00 9.32
CA GLY A 104 -15.15 8.90 8.52
C GLY A 104 -14.44 10.08 7.85
N PHE A 105 -13.16 10.33 8.15
CA PHE A 105 -12.42 11.48 7.60
C PHE A 105 -11.40 11.13 6.51
N PHE A 106 -11.14 9.84 6.28
CA PHE A 106 -10.16 9.38 5.31
C PHE A 106 -10.80 9.14 3.95
N SER A 107 -10.35 9.88 2.95
CA SER A 107 -11.03 10.00 1.66
C SER A 107 -10.36 9.28 0.51
N GLY A 108 -9.17 8.70 0.70
CA GLY A 108 -8.55 7.95 -0.38
C GLY A 108 -7.15 7.40 -0.09
N GLU A 109 -6.80 6.40 -0.89
CA GLU A 109 -5.50 5.72 -0.90
C GLU A 109 -4.98 5.62 -2.34
N PHE A 110 -3.78 6.15 -2.59
CA PHE A 110 -3.10 6.03 -3.87
C PHE A 110 -1.77 5.33 -3.72
N ILE A 111 -1.69 4.15 -4.35
CA ILE A 111 -0.47 3.35 -4.38
C ILE A 111 0.60 4.04 -5.24
N TRP A 112 1.82 4.06 -4.75
CA TRP A 112 2.98 4.48 -5.52
C TRP A 112 3.80 3.24 -5.93
N ASN A 113 3.87 2.88 -7.22
CA ASN A 113 3.34 3.55 -8.41
C ASN A 113 2.54 2.56 -9.27
N PHE A 114 1.82 3.07 -10.28
CA PHE A 114 1.18 2.22 -11.28
C PHE A 114 2.19 1.26 -11.94
N ALA A 115 3.32 1.76 -12.45
CA ALA A 115 4.32 0.93 -13.10
C ALA A 115 5.76 1.36 -12.80
N ASP A 116 6.72 0.44 -12.91
CA ASP A 116 8.13 0.76 -12.80
C ASP A 116 8.54 1.85 -13.83
N PHE A 117 9.40 2.78 -13.43
CA PHE A 117 9.85 3.88 -14.27
C PHE A 117 11.34 4.19 -14.10
N LYS A 118 11.90 4.95 -15.04
CA LYS A 118 13.33 5.32 -15.03
C LYS A 118 13.60 6.48 -14.07
N THR A 119 14.74 6.42 -13.39
CA THR A 119 15.26 7.47 -12.51
C THR A 119 16.72 7.73 -12.84
N THR A 120 17.29 8.80 -12.28
CA THR A 120 18.74 9.00 -12.23
C THR A 120 19.44 7.77 -11.64
N GLN A 121 20.65 7.50 -12.13
CA GLN A 121 21.46 6.37 -11.68
C GLN A 121 22.00 6.61 -10.27
N ILE A 122 21.59 5.77 -9.32
CA ILE A 122 22.08 5.73 -7.93
C ILE A 122 22.02 4.29 -7.41
N ILE A 123 22.80 3.97 -6.37
CA ILE A 123 22.89 2.61 -5.81
C ILE A 123 21.57 2.05 -5.25
N THR A 124 20.64 2.93 -4.88
CA THR A 124 19.33 2.55 -4.32
C THR A 124 18.24 2.38 -5.40
N ARG A 125 18.59 2.51 -6.69
CA ARG A 125 17.64 2.43 -7.82
C ARG A 125 18.10 1.39 -8.84
N VAL A 126 17.67 0.14 -8.63
CA VAL A 126 18.04 -1.01 -9.46
C VAL A 126 17.39 -0.91 -10.84
N GLY A 127 18.07 -0.23 -11.77
CA GLY A 127 17.59 0.00 -13.13
C GLY A 127 16.42 1.01 -13.23
N GLY A 128 16.09 1.72 -12.15
CA GLY A 128 15.00 2.68 -12.01
C GLY A 128 14.29 2.61 -10.65
N ASN A 129 13.11 3.21 -10.57
CA ASN A 129 12.17 2.98 -9.46
C ASN A 129 11.36 1.71 -9.75
N LYS A 130 11.32 0.82 -8.76
CA LYS A 130 10.72 -0.51 -8.83
C LYS A 130 9.51 -0.67 -7.93
N LYS A 131 8.91 0.44 -7.48
CA LYS A 131 7.70 0.44 -6.66
C LYS A 131 6.42 0.14 -7.44
N GLY A 132 6.53 -0.04 -8.77
CA GLY A 132 5.39 -0.33 -9.62
C GLY A 132 4.62 -1.55 -9.15
N ILE A 133 3.29 -1.47 -9.25
CA ILE A 133 2.39 -2.64 -9.19
C ILE A 133 2.56 -3.49 -10.46
N PHE A 134 2.85 -2.82 -11.57
CA PHE A 134 3.27 -3.45 -12.81
C PHE A 134 4.74 -3.18 -13.11
N THR A 135 5.38 -4.06 -13.87
CA THR A 135 6.68 -3.77 -14.48
C THR A 135 6.54 -2.65 -15.51
N ARG A 136 7.68 -2.13 -15.99
CA ARG A 136 7.68 -1.11 -17.05
C ARG A 136 7.03 -1.60 -18.35
N SER A 137 7.06 -2.91 -18.64
CA SER A 137 6.38 -3.53 -19.78
C SER A 137 4.95 -3.99 -19.45
N ARG A 138 4.38 -3.52 -18.34
CA ARG A 138 2.99 -3.77 -17.90
C ARG A 138 2.71 -5.24 -17.55
N GLN A 139 3.73 -6.00 -17.21
CA GLN A 139 3.54 -7.32 -16.60
C GLN A 139 3.17 -7.14 -15.12
N PRO A 140 2.14 -7.83 -14.61
CA PRO A 140 1.73 -7.72 -13.21
C PRO A 140 2.78 -8.36 -12.28
N LYS A 141 3.02 -7.73 -11.13
CA LYS A 141 3.63 -8.40 -9.96
C LYS A 141 2.53 -9.02 -9.09
N ALA A 142 2.85 -9.83 -8.09
CA ALA A 142 1.89 -10.39 -7.14
C ALA A 142 1.01 -9.32 -6.49
N SER A 143 1.58 -8.14 -6.21
CA SER A 143 0.86 -6.98 -5.67
C SER A 143 -0.30 -6.49 -6.54
N ALA A 144 -0.26 -6.67 -7.86
CA ALA A 144 -1.35 -6.32 -8.76
C ALA A 144 -2.61 -7.15 -8.47
N HIS A 145 -2.43 -8.44 -8.21
CA HIS A 145 -3.51 -9.34 -7.85
C HIS A 145 -4.06 -9.02 -6.46
N HIS A 146 -3.18 -8.68 -5.51
CA HIS A 146 -3.57 -8.29 -4.16
C HIS A 146 -4.36 -6.96 -4.14
N LEU A 147 -3.89 -5.92 -4.83
CA LEU A 147 -4.58 -4.63 -4.96
C LEU A 147 -5.95 -4.80 -5.61
N ARG A 148 -6.01 -5.63 -6.66
CA ARG A 148 -7.26 -5.95 -7.35
C ARG A 148 -8.27 -6.63 -6.44
N ALA A 149 -7.83 -7.54 -5.58
CA ALA A 149 -8.70 -8.17 -4.60
C ALA A 149 -9.27 -7.13 -3.62
N ARG A 150 -8.44 -6.22 -3.11
CA ARG A 150 -8.89 -5.12 -2.24
C ARG A 150 -9.95 -4.25 -2.91
N TYR A 151 -9.66 -3.64 -4.05
CA TYR A 151 -10.61 -2.71 -4.67
C TYR A 151 -11.92 -3.38 -5.12
N ARG A 152 -11.90 -4.69 -5.38
CA ARG A 152 -13.14 -5.44 -5.61
C ARG A 152 -13.93 -5.70 -4.35
N ALA A 153 -13.26 -6.01 -3.23
CA ALA A 153 -13.93 -6.14 -1.94
C ALA A 153 -14.60 -4.83 -1.55
N LEU A 154 -13.87 -3.70 -1.67
CA LEU A 154 -14.41 -2.37 -1.39
C LEU A 154 -15.57 -2.00 -2.33
N ALA A 155 -15.46 -2.30 -3.63
CA ALA A 155 -16.56 -2.08 -4.56
C ALA A 155 -17.81 -2.89 -4.19
N SER A 156 -17.64 -4.15 -3.77
CA SER A 156 -18.76 -4.98 -3.28
C SER A 156 -19.39 -4.42 -2.00
N GLU A 157 -18.59 -3.89 -1.08
CA GLU A 157 -19.09 -3.20 0.13
C GLU A 157 -19.90 -1.95 -0.23
N ASP A 158 -19.51 -1.24 -1.30
CA ASP A 158 -20.22 -0.10 -1.86
C ASP A 158 -21.42 -0.50 -2.77
N GLY A 159 -21.77 -1.79 -2.83
CA GLY A 159 -22.92 -2.31 -3.57
C GLY A 159 -22.69 -2.57 -5.06
N VAL A 160 -21.45 -2.49 -5.54
CA VAL A 160 -21.07 -2.79 -6.93
C VAL A 160 -20.72 -4.27 -7.04
N ILE A 161 -21.29 -4.99 -8.02
CA ILE A 161 -20.98 -6.41 -8.25
C ILE A 161 -19.86 -6.54 -9.30
N PRO A 162 -18.61 -6.83 -8.93
CA PRO A 162 -17.53 -6.99 -9.89
C PRO A 162 -17.67 -8.31 -10.68
N PRO A 163 -17.26 -8.36 -11.96
CA PRO A 163 -17.34 -9.58 -12.76
C PRO A 163 -16.42 -10.68 -12.20
N PHE A 164 -16.83 -11.95 -12.32
CA PHE A 164 -16.01 -13.10 -11.94
C PHE A 164 -14.78 -13.26 -12.85
N VAL A 165 -13.71 -13.83 -12.31
CA VAL A 165 -12.35 -13.84 -12.91
C VAL A 165 -11.45 -14.91 -12.31
N GLY A 166 -12.03 -15.85 -11.56
CA GLY A 166 -11.28 -17.00 -11.10
C GLY A 166 -10.90 -17.87 -12.28
N ASN A 167 -9.70 -18.44 -12.23
CA ASN A 167 -9.37 -19.58 -13.06
C ASN A 167 -10.14 -20.81 -12.53
N TYR A 168 -10.34 -21.80 -13.39
CA TYR A 168 -10.84 -23.10 -12.96
C TYR A 168 -9.94 -23.69 -11.86
N ILE A 169 -10.55 -24.25 -10.81
CA ILE A 169 -9.84 -24.90 -9.70
C ILE A 169 -10.06 -26.42 -9.77
N SER A 170 -11.32 -26.85 -9.77
CA SER A 170 -11.74 -28.24 -9.87
C SER A 170 -13.24 -28.27 -10.19
N ASP A 171 -13.70 -29.35 -10.81
CA ASP A 171 -15.12 -29.64 -10.98
C ASP A 171 -15.74 -30.25 -9.71
N VAL A 172 -14.93 -30.39 -8.65
CA VAL A 172 -15.31 -30.85 -7.31
C VAL A 172 -15.85 -32.29 -7.32
N LYS A 173 -15.68 -33.02 -8.43
CA LYS A 173 -16.16 -34.39 -8.53
C LYS A 173 -15.14 -35.32 -7.87
N PRO A 174 -15.59 -36.25 -7.00
CA PRO A 174 -14.70 -37.28 -6.48
C PRO A 174 -14.22 -38.16 -7.63
N ALA A 175 -12.95 -38.57 -7.58
CA ALA A 175 -12.43 -39.56 -8.51
C ALA A 175 -13.24 -40.86 -8.36
N GLN A 176 -13.66 -41.46 -9.48
CA GLN A 176 -14.34 -42.75 -9.45
C GLN A 176 -13.38 -43.81 -8.91
N SER A 177 -13.77 -44.52 -7.84
CA SER A 177 -13.00 -45.67 -7.37
C SER A 177 -13.19 -46.82 -8.35
N HIS A 178 -12.13 -47.23 -9.05
CA HIS A 178 -12.11 -48.53 -9.70
C HIS A 178 -12.11 -49.59 -8.61
N ASN A 179 -13.23 -50.29 -8.41
CA ASN A 179 -13.24 -51.51 -7.61
C ASN A 179 -12.49 -52.57 -8.43
N GLU A 180 -11.21 -52.81 -8.10
CA GLU A 180 -10.52 -54.02 -8.52
C GLU A 180 -11.16 -55.21 -7.79
N LEU A 181 -11.70 -56.14 -8.57
CA LEU A 181 -12.24 -57.43 -8.14
C LEU A 181 -11.10 -58.40 -7.80
#